data_AF-A0A1D9G432-F1
#
_entry.id   AF-A0A1D9G432-F1
#
_cell.length_a   1.000
_cell.length_b   1.000
_cell.length_c   1.000
_cell.angle_alpha   90.00
_cell.angle_beta   90.00
_cell.angle_gamma   90.00
#
_symmetry.space_group_name_H-M   'P 1'
#
loop_
_entity.id
_entity.type
_entity.pdbx_description
1 polymer ?
#
loop_
_entity_poly.entity_id
_entity_poly.type
_entity_poly.pdbx_seq_one_letter_code
_entity_poly.pdbx_strand_id
1 'polypeptide(L)'
;MNNAGLPGEPANLSEVTEVTVDDIPEAVRDRQDIKPRSRWQVTLLIIGLLAIGGIAFSLIPMEPTPEAQSNLTPSGKATSTQSQTEASSQGNNADNILGHLPYSEVLSSQLQPITRDGRIKLEAAAARKYKAMAAAARRQGVILVPISGFRSVEQQKYLFFQVKEQRGQVASKRAEVSAPPGYSEHHTGYAIDIGDAMAPATNLSPEFENTAAFKWLEKNAAFYSFELSFPRDNPQGISYEPWHWRFVGDTKSLETFYKGKKLTPSPPPPSETPKFEDEV
;
A
#
# COMPACT_ATOMS: atom_id res chain seq x y z
N MET A 1 32.07 -54.25 -22.51
CA MET A 1 31.87 -53.81 -23.90
C MET A 1 30.57 -53.02 -23.93
N ASN A 2 30.62 -51.71 -23.69
CA ASN A 2 30.53 -50.63 -24.70
C ASN A 2 29.05 -50.39 -25.07
N ASN A 3 28.41 -49.21 -25.04
CA ASN A 3 28.77 -47.79 -24.98
C ASN A 3 27.50 -47.02 -24.53
N ALA A 4 27.57 -46.05 -23.61
CA ALA A 4 27.61 -44.60 -23.86
C ALA A 4 26.43 -44.02 -24.68
N GLY A 5 25.64 -43.15 -24.04
CA GLY A 5 24.64 -42.27 -24.65
C GLY A 5 24.19 -41.18 -23.67
N LEU A 6 24.84 -40.01 -23.72
CA LEU A 6 24.43 -38.70 -23.20
C LEU A 6 24.54 -37.70 -24.38
N PRO A 7 23.97 -36.48 -24.36
CA PRO A 7 22.90 -35.92 -23.51
C PRO A 7 21.77 -35.24 -24.34
N GLY A 8 20.61 -35.02 -23.72
CA GLY A 8 19.56 -34.13 -24.24
C GLY A 8 19.82 -32.66 -23.86
N GLU A 9 19.59 -31.78 -24.82
CA GLU A 9 19.81 -30.33 -24.90
C GLU A 9 18.95 -29.50 -23.89
N PRO A 10 19.35 -28.26 -23.51
CA PRO A 10 18.89 -27.62 -22.28
C PRO A 10 17.51 -26.95 -22.35
N ALA A 11 16.89 -26.87 -21.17
CA ALA A 11 15.66 -26.15 -20.88
C ALA A 11 15.79 -24.65 -21.21
N ASN A 12 14.85 -24.18 -22.02
CA ASN A 12 14.63 -22.78 -22.35
C ASN A 12 14.14 -22.02 -21.10
N LEU A 13 15.03 -21.21 -20.52
CA LEU A 13 14.76 -20.26 -19.43
C LEU A 13 14.34 -18.92 -20.04
N SER A 14 13.03 -18.73 -20.23
CA SER A 14 12.45 -17.40 -20.48
C SER A 14 10.96 -17.38 -20.10
N GLU A 15 10.65 -17.75 -18.85
CA GLU A 15 9.34 -17.43 -18.26
C GLU A 15 9.47 -16.13 -17.48
N VAL A 16 9.37 -15.03 -18.23
CA VAL A 16 9.10 -13.71 -17.66
C VAL A 16 7.71 -13.82 -17.04
N THR A 17 7.66 -13.82 -15.71
CA THR A 17 6.42 -13.86 -14.94
C THR A 17 5.66 -12.57 -15.21
N GLU A 18 4.63 -12.70 -16.04
CA GLU A 18 3.63 -11.69 -16.31
C GLU A 18 3.00 -11.26 -14.98
N VAL A 19 3.26 -10.02 -14.56
CA VAL A 19 2.63 -9.42 -13.39
C VAL A 19 1.18 -9.14 -13.77
N THR A 20 0.27 -10.04 -13.41
CA THR A 20 -1.16 -9.88 -13.68
C THR A 20 -1.72 -8.69 -12.90
N VAL A 21 -2.28 -7.74 -13.64
CA VAL A 21 -2.74 -6.39 -13.21
C VAL A 21 -4.09 -6.42 -12.46
N ASP A 22 -4.72 -7.59 -12.31
CA ASP A 22 -6.09 -7.71 -11.79
C ASP A 22 -6.23 -7.88 -10.25
N ASP A 23 -5.13 -7.86 -9.49
CA ASP A 23 -5.10 -8.37 -8.11
C ASP A 23 -5.15 -7.33 -6.97
N ILE A 24 -5.42 -6.06 -7.25
CA ILE A 24 -5.46 -5.02 -6.19
C ILE A 24 -6.75 -4.20 -6.34
N PRO A 25 -7.69 -4.25 -5.38
CA PRO A 25 -8.92 -3.46 -5.45
C PRO A 25 -8.65 -1.99 -5.10
N GLU A 26 -7.88 -1.30 -5.94
CA GLU A 26 -7.72 0.16 -5.91
C GLU A 26 -9.04 0.90 -6.18
N ALA A 27 -10.03 0.18 -6.72
CA ALA A 27 -11.36 0.69 -7.02
C ALA A 27 -12.27 0.83 -5.79
N VAL A 28 -11.97 0.20 -4.64
CA VAL A 28 -12.89 0.17 -3.49
C VAL A 28 -12.61 1.29 -2.47
N ARG A 29 -11.40 1.84 -2.43
CA ARG A 29 -10.98 2.86 -1.46
C ARG A 29 -11.60 4.25 -1.68
N ASP A 30 -12.21 4.49 -2.85
CA ASP A 30 -12.63 5.81 -3.30
C ASP A 30 -14.17 5.86 -3.42
N ARG A 31 -14.88 5.78 -2.29
CA ARG A 31 -16.29 6.20 -2.25
C ARG A 31 -16.33 7.68 -1.95
N GLN A 32 -16.54 8.50 -2.99
CA GLN A 32 -16.98 9.86 -2.78
C GLN A 32 -18.36 9.81 -2.10
N ASP A 33 -18.50 10.43 -0.94
CA ASP A 33 -19.79 10.71 -0.30
C ASP A 33 -20.58 11.68 -1.19
N ILE A 34 -21.18 11.14 -2.25
CA ILE A 34 -22.18 11.85 -3.03
C ILE A 34 -23.47 11.78 -2.21
N LYS A 35 -23.76 12.83 -1.44
CA LYS A 35 -25.12 13.09 -0.96
C LYS A 35 -26.08 12.95 -2.14
N PRO A 36 -27.16 12.16 -2.06
CA PRO A 36 -28.07 11.97 -3.17
C PRO A 36 -28.68 13.31 -3.57
N ARG A 37 -28.27 13.86 -4.72
CA ARG A 37 -28.85 15.08 -5.26
C ARG A 37 -30.26 14.79 -5.76
N SER A 38 -31.21 15.57 -5.26
CA SER A 38 -32.64 15.52 -5.56
C SER A 38 -32.92 15.50 -7.07
N ARG A 39 -33.83 14.61 -7.50
CA ARG A 39 -34.26 14.34 -8.88
C ARG A 39 -34.93 15.53 -9.61
N TRP A 40 -34.92 16.73 -9.03
CA TRP A 40 -35.66 17.91 -9.52
C TRP A 40 -34.82 18.90 -10.34
N GLN A 41 -33.53 18.66 -10.58
CA GLN A 41 -32.67 19.60 -11.33
C GLN A 41 -32.27 19.16 -12.76
N VAL A 42 -32.75 18.01 -13.27
CA VAL A 42 -32.34 17.49 -14.59
C VAL A 42 -33.16 18.08 -15.76
N THR A 43 -34.20 18.88 -15.52
CA THR A 43 -35.11 19.34 -16.58
C THR A 43 -34.72 20.68 -17.24
N LEU A 44 -33.49 21.20 -17.07
CA LEU A 44 -33.08 22.49 -17.68
C LEU A 44 -31.79 22.48 -18.51
N LEU A 45 -31.29 21.31 -18.95
CA LEU A 45 -30.09 21.22 -19.80
C LEU A 45 -30.30 20.62 -21.20
N ILE A 46 -31.55 20.50 -21.68
CA ILE A 46 -31.87 19.95 -23.02
C ILE A 46 -32.39 21.03 -24.02
N ILE A 47 -32.37 22.31 -23.66
CA ILE A 47 -32.83 23.40 -24.57
C ILE A 47 -31.68 24.35 -25.01
N GLY A 48 -30.43 24.09 -24.60
CA GLY A 48 -29.28 24.97 -24.86
C GLY A 48 -28.30 24.51 -25.95
N LEU A 49 -28.70 23.63 -26.88
CA LEU A 49 -27.78 23.04 -27.88
C LEU A 49 -28.29 23.12 -29.33
N LEU A 50 -29.14 24.11 -29.63
CA LEU A 50 -29.52 24.47 -31.00
C LEU A 50 -29.69 26.00 -31.13
N ALA A 51 -28.58 26.75 -31.06
CA ALA A 51 -28.50 28.08 -31.66
C ALA A 51 -27.05 28.56 -31.73
N ILE A 52 -26.70 29.15 -32.88
CA ILE A 52 -25.49 29.91 -33.22
C ILE A 52 -24.38 29.08 -33.90
N GLY A 53 -24.53 28.98 -35.22
CA GLY A 53 -23.42 28.75 -36.14
C GLY A 53 -22.80 30.06 -36.65
N GLY A 54 -21.56 29.93 -37.13
CA GLY A 54 -20.95 30.75 -38.19
C GLY A 54 -20.30 32.08 -37.78
N ILE A 55 -18.97 32.19 -37.97
CA ILE A 55 -18.31 32.97 -39.06
C ILE A 55 -16.81 33.24 -38.76
N ALA A 56 -16.02 33.18 -39.85
CA ALA A 56 -14.75 33.85 -40.16
C ALA A 56 -13.39 33.31 -39.68
N PHE A 57 -12.80 32.59 -40.63
CA PHE A 57 -11.38 32.50 -41.00
C PHE A 57 -10.75 33.90 -41.21
N SER A 58 -9.56 34.17 -40.65
CA SER A 58 -8.73 35.30 -41.08
C SER A 58 -7.23 34.97 -40.94
N LEU A 59 -6.54 35.07 -42.08
CA LEU A 59 -5.11 34.87 -42.34
C LEU A 59 -4.30 36.13 -41.97
N ILE A 60 -3.12 35.98 -41.36
CA ILE A 60 -2.01 36.97 -41.40
C ILE A 60 -0.66 36.21 -41.47
N PRO A 61 0.36 36.68 -42.22
CA PRO A 61 1.41 35.84 -42.83
C PRO A 61 2.75 35.77 -42.08
N MET A 62 3.59 34.85 -42.55
CA MET A 62 5.03 34.66 -42.27
C MET A 62 5.93 35.74 -42.91
N GLU A 63 7.12 36.01 -42.33
CA GLU A 63 8.47 35.87 -42.94
C GLU A 63 9.61 36.45 -42.02
N PRO A 64 10.94 36.35 -42.28
CA PRO A 64 11.84 35.34 -41.69
C PRO A 64 13.09 35.93 -40.95
N THR A 65 14.00 35.01 -40.61
CA THR A 65 15.28 35.03 -39.84
C THR A 65 16.35 36.08 -40.25
N PRO A 66 17.42 36.25 -39.45
CA PRO A 66 18.67 35.54 -39.81
C PRO A 66 19.46 34.92 -38.63
N GLU A 67 20.24 33.90 -38.99
CA GLU A 67 21.23 33.14 -38.21
C GLU A 67 22.56 33.89 -37.98
N ALA A 68 23.34 33.43 -36.99
CA ALA A 68 24.78 33.11 -37.06
C ALA A 68 25.22 32.56 -35.69
N GLN A 69 25.44 31.25 -35.49
CA GLN A 69 26.59 30.39 -35.83
C GLN A 69 27.86 30.54 -34.96
N SER A 70 28.50 29.37 -34.76
CA SER A 70 29.85 29.06 -34.23
C SER A 70 29.96 28.83 -32.71
N ASN A 71 30.55 27.77 -32.14
CA ASN A 71 31.38 26.67 -32.63
C ASN A 71 31.45 25.48 -31.63
N LEU A 72 31.41 24.26 -32.18
CA LEU A 72 32.26 23.06 -31.98
C LEU A 72 33.01 22.78 -30.62
N THR A 73 32.60 21.68 -29.96
CA THR A 73 33.30 20.42 -29.52
C THR A 73 34.79 20.41 -29.03
N PRO A 74 35.35 19.29 -28.48
CA PRO A 74 34.97 18.36 -27.39
C PRO A 74 36.14 18.15 -26.36
N SER A 75 35.98 17.19 -25.43
CA SER A 75 37.02 16.35 -24.79
C SER A 75 37.31 16.60 -23.28
N GLY A 76 37.16 15.55 -22.48
CA GLY A 76 37.48 15.56 -21.05
C GLY A 76 37.09 14.28 -20.31
N LYS A 77 37.85 13.21 -20.61
CA LYS A 77 37.96 11.88 -19.98
C LYS A 77 37.52 11.70 -18.50
N ALA A 78 37.02 10.47 -18.27
CA ALA A 78 36.80 9.74 -17.02
C ALA A 78 37.84 9.93 -15.90
N THR A 79 37.41 9.76 -14.63
CA THR A 79 37.84 8.65 -13.75
C THR A 79 37.05 8.63 -12.45
N SER A 80 36.71 7.40 -12.05
CA SER A 80 36.16 6.94 -10.78
C SER A 80 36.81 7.53 -9.53
N THR A 81 36.01 7.81 -8.51
CA THR A 81 36.45 7.63 -7.11
C THR A 81 35.26 7.11 -6.31
N GLN A 82 35.36 5.84 -5.93
CA GLN A 82 34.62 5.26 -4.83
C GLN A 82 34.95 6.05 -3.56
N SER A 83 33.94 6.47 -2.83
CA SER A 83 34.06 6.68 -1.39
C SER A 83 32.77 6.20 -0.75
N GLN A 84 32.87 4.98 -0.21
CA GLN A 84 32.03 4.53 0.88
C GLN A 84 32.22 5.54 2.03
N THR A 85 31.12 6.11 2.50
CA THR A 85 31.05 6.67 3.85
C THR A 85 29.64 6.45 4.36
N GLU A 86 29.54 5.37 5.13
CA GLU A 86 28.88 5.27 6.43
C GLU A 86 27.44 5.76 6.60
N ALA A 87 26.65 4.82 7.10
CA ALA A 87 25.32 4.98 7.63
C ALA A 87 25.19 6.19 8.57
N SER A 88 24.32 7.12 8.18
CA SER A 88 23.72 8.10 9.08
C SER A 88 22.20 8.03 8.92
N SER A 89 21.57 7.04 9.55
CA SER A 89 20.11 7.07 9.75
C SER A 89 19.81 7.90 10.99
N GLN A 90 19.97 9.21 10.86
CA GLN A 90 19.21 10.13 11.70
C GLN A 90 17.81 10.24 11.09
N GLY A 91 16.81 9.67 11.75
CA GLY A 91 15.40 9.91 11.45
C GLY A 91 15.08 11.37 11.73
N ASN A 92 15.47 12.24 10.80
CA ASN A 92 15.06 13.61 10.74
C ASN A 92 13.68 13.63 10.07
N ASN A 93 12.86 14.60 10.45
CA ASN A 93 11.56 14.91 9.83
C ASN A 93 11.63 15.15 8.29
N ALA A 94 12.84 15.12 7.71
CA ALA A 94 13.15 15.18 6.29
C ALA A 94 12.79 13.89 5.52
N ASP A 95 12.67 12.75 6.21
CA ASP A 95 12.33 11.48 5.57
C ASP A 95 10.81 11.22 5.52
N ASN A 96 9.97 12.14 6.02
CA ASN A 96 8.53 12.04 5.87
C ASN A 96 8.07 12.69 4.56
N ILE A 97 7.42 11.92 3.69
CA ILE A 97 6.81 12.46 2.46
C ILE A 97 5.29 12.29 2.53
N LEU A 98 4.56 13.41 2.47
CA LEU A 98 3.09 13.42 2.48
C LEU A 98 2.48 12.66 3.68
N GLY A 99 3.13 12.66 4.85
CA GLY A 99 2.67 11.94 6.05
C GLY A 99 3.20 10.51 6.16
N HIS A 100 3.91 9.98 5.17
CA HIS A 100 4.39 8.60 5.16
C HIS A 100 5.87 8.48 5.54
N LEU A 101 6.18 7.44 6.31
CA LEU A 101 7.55 7.07 6.70
C LEU A 101 8.18 6.14 5.67
N PRO A 102 9.52 6.15 5.51
CA PRO A 102 10.20 5.30 4.55
C PRO A 102 10.24 3.86 5.03
N TYR A 103 10.05 2.92 4.11
CA TYR A 103 10.12 1.48 4.37
C TYR A 103 10.95 0.77 3.30
N SER A 104 11.94 0.00 3.73
CA SER A 104 12.73 -0.85 2.83
C SER A 104 11.90 -2.02 2.32
N GLU A 105 12.07 -2.34 1.03
CA GLU A 105 11.47 -3.54 0.44
C GLU A 105 12.14 -4.80 0.97
N VAL A 106 11.32 -5.75 1.42
CA VAL A 106 11.79 -7.07 1.85
C VAL A 106 12.18 -7.92 0.65
N LEU A 107 13.22 -8.75 0.80
CA LEU A 107 13.64 -9.66 -0.28
C LEU A 107 12.59 -10.74 -0.52
N SER A 108 12.34 -11.07 -1.79
CA SER A 108 11.39 -12.11 -2.18
C SER A 108 11.66 -13.48 -1.54
N SER A 109 12.93 -13.79 -1.21
CA SER A 109 13.33 -15.02 -0.51
C SER A 109 12.85 -15.10 0.95
N GLN A 110 12.49 -13.97 1.55
CA GLN A 110 11.96 -13.87 2.91
C GLN A 110 10.43 -13.92 2.95
N LEU A 111 9.77 -13.95 1.79
CA LEU A 111 8.32 -13.98 1.68
C LEU A 111 7.76 -15.40 1.65
N GLN A 112 6.61 -15.59 2.30
CA GLN A 112 5.84 -16.81 2.25
C GLN A 112 4.37 -16.54 1.91
N PRO A 113 3.74 -17.41 1.10
CA PRO A 113 2.33 -17.27 0.76
C PRO A 113 1.43 -17.53 1.97
N ILE A 114 0.37 -16.73 2.09
CA ILE A 114 -0.70 -16.90 3.09
C ILE A 114 -2.03 -17.38 2.49
N THR A 115 -2.21 -17.23 1.18
CA THR A 115 -3.35 -17.75 0.42
C THR A 115 -2.98 -19.03 -0.34
N ARG A 116 -4.00 -19.83 -0.71
CA ARG A 116 -3.80 -21.10 -1.45
C ARG A 116 -3.24 -20.90 -2.85
N ASP A 117 -3.64 -19.82 -3.51
CA ASP A 117 -3.17 -19.42 -4.84
C ASP A 117 -1.76 -18.79 -4.80
N GLY A 118 -1.18 -18.60 -3.62
CA GLY A 118 0.14 -18.03 -3.45
C GLY A 118 0.26 -16.53 -3.77
N ARG A 119 -0.84 -15.86 -4.11
CA ARG A 119 -0.85 -14.45 -4.55
C ARG A 119 -0.52 -13.49 -3.41
N ILE A 120 -1.08 -13.72 -2.23
CA ILE A 120 -0.82 -12.87 -1.07
C ILE A 120 0.30 -13.49 -0.25
N LYS A 121 1.37 -12.71 -0.05
CA LYS A 121 2.56 -13.11 0.70
C LYS A 121 2.83 -12.16 1.85
N LEU A 122 3.49 -12.64 2.89
CA LEU A 122 4.03 -11.84 3.98
C LEU A 122 5.45 -12.31 4.27
N GLU A 123 6.21 -11.53 5.02
CA GLU A 123 7.48 -12.00 5.60
C GLU A 123 7.21 -13.28 6.42
N ALA A 124 8.15 -14.23 6.39
CA ALA A 124 7.95 -15.58 6.92
C ALA A 124 7.40 -15.65 8.35
N ALA A 125 7.86 -14.80 9.27
CA ALA A 125 7.36 -14.75 10.65
C ALA A 125 5.92 -14.23 10.70
N ALA A 126 5.64 -13.12 10.00
CA ALA A 126 4.29 -12.57 9.88
C ALA A 126 3.33 -13.57 9.21
N ALA A 127 3.75 -14.26 8.16
CA ALA A 127 2.95 -15.27 7.46
C ALA A 127 2.53 -16.42 8.39
N ARG A 128 3.45 -16.93 9.21
CA ARG A 128 3.15 -17.98 10.21
C ARG A 128 2.13 -17.49 11.24
N LYS A 129 2.32 -16.29 11.76
CA LYS A 129 1.45 -15.71 12.80
C LYS A 129 0.07 -15.36 12.25
N TYR A 130 -0.01 -14.83 11.02
CA TYR A 130 -1.27 -14.59 10.33
C TYR A 130 -2.07 -15.88 10.12
N LYS A 131 -1.42 -16.97 9.65
CA LYS A 131 -2.11 -18.27 9.48
C LYS A 131 -2.68 -18.79 10.79
N ALA A 132 -1.96 -18.64 11.90
CA ALA A 132 -2.44 -19.01 13.23
C ALA A 132 -3.63 -18.13 13.68
N MET A 133 -3.55 -16.82 13.46
CA MET A 133 -4.61 -15.86 13.74
C MET A 133 -5.89 -16.18 12.96
N ALA A 134 -5.77 -16.35 11.63
CA ALA A 134 -6.88 -16.69 10.75
C ALA A 134 -7.52 -18.04 11.10
N ALA A 135 -6.72 -19.03 11.54
CA ALA A 135 -7.25 -20.30 12.02
C ALA A 135 -8.02 -20.15 13.34
N ALA A 136 -7.57 -19.27 14.24
CA ALA A 136 -8.25 -19.01 15.51
C ALA A 136 -9.58 -18.27 15.31
N ALA A 137 -9.60 -17.24 14.46
CA ALA A 137 -10.83 -16.56 14.08
C ALA A 137 -11.85 -17.55 13.49
N ARG A 138 -11.39 -18.43 12.58
CA ARG A 138 -12.25 -19.42 11.95
C ARG A 138 -12.91 -20.38 12.94
N ARG A 139 -12.20 -20.78 14.01
CA ARG A 139 -12.77 -21.63 15.08
C ARG A 139 -13.90 -20.95 15.85
N GLN A 140 -13.98 -19.62 15.78
CA GLN A 140 -15.04 -18.82 16.40
C GLN A 140 -16.08 -18.34 15.37
N GLY A 141 -16.11 -18.92 14.17
CA GLY A 141 -17.05 -18.56 13.11
C GLY A 141 -16.71 -17.25 12.37
N VAL A 142 -15.55 -16.65 12.63
CA VAL A 142 -15.10 -15.43 11.98
C VAL A 142 -14.12 -15.77 10.86
N ILE A 143 -14.42 -15.35 9.63
CA ILE A 143 -13.56 -15.63 8.46
C ILE A 143 -12.85 -14.34 8.05
N LEU A 144 -11.59 -14.22 8.48
CA LEU A 144 -10.69 -13.15 8.03
C LEU A 144 -10.27 -13.39 6.58
N VAL A 145 -10.50 -12.39 5.72
CA VAL A 145 -10.14 -12.43 4.30
C VAL A 145 -8.86 -11.62 4.10
N PRO A 146 -7.72 -12.23 3.71
CA PRO A 146 -6.56 -11.46 3.29
C PRO A 146 -6.88 -10.76 1.95
N ILE A 147 -6.71 -9.45 1.89
CA ILE A 147 -6.98 -8.63 0.69
C ILE A 147 -5.67 -8.24 0.02
N SER A 148 -4.70 -7.75 0.79
CA SER A 148 -3.39 -7.32 0.30
C SER A 148 -2.31 -7.64 1.32
N GLY A 149 -1.12 -8.03 0.88
CA GLY A 149 0.04 -8.36 1.71
C GLY A 149 1.27 -7.63 1.21
N PHE A 150 2.40 -8.32 1.04
CA PHE A 150 3.58 -7.75 0.41
C PHE A 150 3.25 -7.10 -0.95
N ARG A 151 3.83 -5.93 -1.17
CA ARG A 151 3.78 -5.21 -2.43
C ARG A 151 5.14 -4.61 -2.71
N SER A 152 5.69 -4.83 -3.89
CA SER A 152 6.98 -4.24 -4.27
C SER A 152 6.86 -2.72 -4.46
N VAL A 153 7.98 -2.02 -4.37
CA VAL A 153 8.10 -0.60 -4.70
C VAL A 153 7.67 -0.36 -6.14
N GLU A 154 7.99 -1.27 -7.06
CA GLU A 154 7.59 -1.14 -8.46
C GLU A 154 6.07 -1.24 -8.65
N GLN A 155 5.43 -2.21 -7.99
CA GLN A 155 3.97 -2.29 -7.97
C GLN A 155 3.37 -1.01 -7.37
N GLN A 156 3.91 -0.50 -6.27
CA GLN A 156 3.42 0.73 -5.65
C GLN A 156 3.59 1.97 -6.55
N LYS A 157 4.65 2.05 -7.38
CA LYS A 157 4.79 3.12 -8.39
C LYS A 157 3.66 3.09 -9.40
N TYR A 158 3.32 1.91 -9.90
CA TYR A 158 2.20 1.73 -10.82
C TYR A 158 0.89 2.25 -10.20
N LEU A 159 0.57 1.80 -8.98
CA LEU A 159 -0.62 2.22 -8.23
C LEU A 159 -0.65 3.74 -7.99
N PHE A 160 0.44 4.31 -7.48
CA PHE A 160 0.49 5.71 -7.05
C PHE A 160 0.53 6.69 -8.23
N PHE A 161 1.26 6.37 -9.31
CA PHE A 161 1.42 7.28 -10.44
C PHE A 161 0.41 7.01 -11.55
N GLN A 162 0.31 5.76 -12.02
CA GLN A 162 -0.42 5.46 -13.26
C GLN A 162 -1.94 5.40 -13.04
N VAL A 163 -2.40 4.69 -12.02
CA VAL A 163 -3.86 4.56 -11.77
C VAL A 163 -4.47 5.87 -11.30
N LYS A 164 -3.70 6.70 -10.60
CA LYS A 164 -4.17 7.98 -10.06
C LYS A 164 -4.01 9.16 -11.01
N GLU A 165 -3.08 9.10 -11.96
CA GLU A 165 -3.03 10.03 -13.08
C GLU A 165 -4.32 9.95 -13.91
N GLN A 166 -4.81 8.73 -14.17
CA GLN A 166 -6.08 8.52 -14.87
C GLN A 166 -7.30 9.14 -14.14
N ARG A 167 -7.18 9.42 -12.83
CA ARG A 167 -8.24 10.06 -12.03
C ARG A 167 -8.04 11.55 -11.81
N GLY A 168 -7.00 12.16 -12.37
CA GLY A 168 -6.71 13.60 -12.22
C GLY A 168 -6.43 14.05 -10.78
N GLN A 169 -6.11 13.12 -9.87
CA GLN A 169 -5.88 13.44 -8.46
C GLN A 169 -4.48 14.04 -8.27
N VAL A 170 -4.36 15.12 -7.48
CA VAL A 170 -3.07 15.68 -7.06
C VAL A 170 -2.37 14.74 -6.07
N ALA A 171 -1.04 14.75 -6.01
CA ALA A 171 -0.25 13.79 -5.23
C ALA A 171 -0.63 13.73 -3.74
N SER A 172 -0.95 14.85 -3.11
CA SER A 172 -1.42 14.89 -1.71
C SER A 172 -2.71 14.09 -1.51
N LYS A 173 -3.68 14.23 -2.43
CA LYS A 173 -4.94 13.48 -2.37
C LYS A 173 -4.74 11.98 -2.60
N ARG A 174 -3.73 11.59 -3.37
CA ARG A 174 -3.34 10.18 -3.56
C ARG A 174 -2.79 9.60 -2.25
N ALA A 175 -1.93 10.36 -1.58
CA ALA A 175 -1.28 9.97 -0.33
C ALA A 175 -2.25 9.77 0.84
N GLU A 176 -3.46 10.32 0.78
CA GLU A 176 -4.51 10.06 1.79
C GLU A 176 -5.02 8.60 1.78
N VAL A 177 -4.91 7.91 0.64
CA VAL A 177 -5.50 6.57 0.43
C VAL A 177 -4.53 5.54 -0.18
N SER A 178 -3.31 5.97 -0.51
CA SER A 178 -2.23 5.13 -1.03
C SER A 178 -0.87 5.79 -0.77
N ALA A 179 -0.01 5.10 -0.04
CA ALA A 179 1.34 5.59 0.25
C ALA A 179 2.18 5.85 -1.01
N PRO A 180 3.10 6.82 -1.00
CA PRO A 180 4.11 6.96 -2.06
C PRO A 180 5.01 5.71 -2.16
N PRO A 181 5.58 5.42 -3.35
CA PRO A 181 6.49 4.27 -3.51
C PRO A 181 7.75 4.42 -2.65
N GLY A 182 8.11 3.37 -1.90
CA GLY A 182 9.17 3.42 -0.89
C GLY A 182 8.70 3.85 0.51
N TYR A 183 7.41 4.18 0.65
CA TYR A 183 6.83 4.68 1.91
C TYR A 183 5.59 3.89 2.36
N SER A 184 5.40 2.69 1.82
CA SER A 184 4.31 1.79 2.19
C SER A 184 4.77 0.71 3.17
N GLU A 185 4.03 0.50 4.27
CA GLU A 185 4.31 -0.62 5.18
C GLU A 185 4.24 -1.98 4.46
N HIS A 186 3.48 -2.11 3.35
CA HIS A 186 3.41 -3.34 2.56
C HIS A 186 4.75 -3.73 1.92
N HIS A 187 5.69 -2.79 1.72
CA HIS A 187 7.04 -3.10 1.23
C HIS A 187 7.81 -4.01 2.17
N THR A 188 7.52 -3.92 3.47
CA THR A 188 8.22 -4.67 4.51
C THR A 188 7.81 -6.15 4.55
N GLY A 189 6.67 -6.49 3.95
CA GLY A 189 6.03 -7.80 4.11
C GLY A 189 5.40 -8.03 5.49
N TYR A 190 5.42 -7.05 6.40
CA TYR A 190 4.81 -7.14 7.72
C TYR A 190 3.37 -6.61 7.79
N ALA A 191 2.93 -5.85 6.78
CA ALA A 191 1.57 -5.30 6.72
C ALA A 191 0.62 -6.18 5.89
N ILE A 192 -0.64 -6.21 6.32
CA ILE A 192 -1.72 -6.93 5.66
C ILE A 192 -3.03 -6.13 5.74
N ASP A 193 -3.74 -6.06 4.61
CA ASP A 193 -5.13 -5.62 4.54
C ASP A 193 -6.06 -6.82 4.78
N ILE A 194 -6.95 -6.72 5.76
CA ILE A 194 -7.89 -7.78 6.17
C ILE A 194 -9.33 -7.31 5.98
N GLY A 195 -10.18 -8.18 5.45
CA GLY A 195 -11.63 -8.00 5.31
C GLY A 195 -12.45 -9.06 6.04
N ASP A 196 -13.77 -8.94 5.93
CA ASP A 196 -14.74 -9.89 6.47
C ASP A 196 -15.41 -10.66 5.31
N ALA A 197 -15.36 -12.00 5.34
CA ALA A 197 -16.04 -12.81 4.35
C ALA A 197 -17.57 -12.64 4.39
N MET A 198 -18.13 -12.31 5.55
CA MET A 198 -19.58 -12.14 5.73
C MET A 198 -20.05 -10.73 5.37
N ALA A 199 -19.13 -9.77 5.23
CA ALA A 199 -19.45 -8.38 4.90
C ALA A 199 -18.46 -7.79 3.86
N PRO A 200 -18.30 -8.43 2.67
CA PRO A 200 -17.28 -8.03 1.70
C PRO A 200 -17.48 -6.61 1.15
N ALA A 201 -18.71 -6.08 1.20
CA ALA A 201 -19.03 -4.70 0.81
C ALA A 201 -18.37 -3.63 1.72
N THR A 202 -17.88 -4.03 2.89
CA THR A 202 -17.19 -3.15 3.86
C THR A 202 -15.66 -3.22 3.74
N ASN A 203 -15.13 -4.12 2.92
CA ASN A 203 -13.69 -4.28 2.77
C ASN A 203 -13.03 -3.00 2.23
N LEU A 204 -11.87 -2.65 2.78
CA LEU A 204 -11.12 -1.42 2.43
C LEU A 204 -11.94 -0.13 2.59
N SER A 205 -12.87 -0.10 3.55
CA SER A 205 -13.67 1.08 3.88
C SER A 205 -13.84 1.20 5.41
N PRO A 206 -14.07 2.41 5.96
CA PRO A 206 -14.27 2.61 7.39
C PRO A 206 -15.36 1.71 7.99
N GLU A 207 -16.37 1.35 7.20
CA GLU A 207 -17.47 0.47 7.58
C GLU A 207 -17.01 -0.93 8.06
N PHE A 208 -15.79 -1.36 7.69
CA PHE A 208 -15.19 -2.60 8.17
C PHE A 208 -15.15 -2.66 9.71
N GLU A 209 -15.03 -1.51 10.39
CA GLU A 209 -15.00 -1.44 11.85
C GLU A 209 -16.25 -2.01 12.54
N ASN A 210 -17.38 -2.03 11.82
CA ASN A 210 -18.65 -2.52 12.36
C ASN A 210 -18.81 -4.04 12.27
N THR A 211 -17.91 -4.72 11.56
CA THR A 211 -18.00 -6.15 11.23
C THR A 211 -17.62 -7.07 12.39
N ALA A 212 -17.96 -8.35 12.27
CA ALA A 212 -17.54 -9.36 13.23
C ALA A 212 -16.02 -9.60 13.15
N ALA A 213 -15.45 -9.55 11.94
CA ALA A 213 -14.01 -9.67 11.73
C ALA A 213 -13.21 -8.58 12.45
N PHE A 214 -13.57 -7.30 12.29
CA PHE A 214 -12.85 -6.21 12.97
C PHE A 214 -12.94 -6.31 14.50
N LYS A 215 -14.15 -6.53 15.03
CA LYS A 215 -14.36 -6.71 16.48
C LYS A 215 -13.57 -7.90 17.04
N TRP A 216 -13.37 -8.95 16.24
CA TRP A 216 -12.53 -10.07 16.60
C TRP A 216 -11.05 -9.69 16.60
N LEU A 217 -10.57 -8.97 15.58
CA LEU A 217 -9.18 -8.52 15.47
C LEU A 217 -8.79 -7.61 16.63
N GLU A 218 -9.60 -6.59 16.96
CA GLU A 218 -9.36 -5.69 18.10
C GLU A 218 -9.11 -6.43 19.42
N LYS A 219 -9.78 -7.57 19.63
CA LYS A 219 -9.66 -8.36 20.85
C LYS A 219 -8.53 -9.39 20.81
N ASN A 220 -8.11 -9.83 19.62
CA ASN A 220 -7.29 -11.04 19.49
C ASN A 220 -5.99 -10.87 18.71
N ALA A 221 -5.88 -9.87 17.84
CA ALA A 221 -4.73 -9.71 16.93
C ALA A 221 -3.40 -9.60 17.68
N ALA A 222 -3.40 -8.93 18.84
CA ALA A 222 -2.22 -8.78 19.69
C ALA A 222 -1.62 -10.12 20.16
N PHE A 223 -2.44 -11.17 20.40
CA PHE A 223 -1.93 -12.51 20.73
C PHE A 223 -1.13 -13.16 19.59
N TYR A 224 -1.30 -12.65 18.37
CA TYR A 224 -0.57 -13.05 17.18
C TYR A 224 0.46 -12.00 16.75
N SER A 225 0.73 -11.02 17.61
CA SER A 225 1.67 -9.91 17.36
C SER A 225 1.27 -9.03 16.18
N PHE A 226 -0.03 -8.89 15.94
CA PHE A 226 -0.58 -7.92 14.99
C PHE A 226 -1.23 -6.76 15.74
N GLU A 227 -1.06 -5.56 15.22
CA GLU A 227 -1.69 -4.33 15.70
C GLU A 227 -2.23 -3.51 14.54
N LEU A 228 -3.21 -2.65 14.81
CA LEU A 228 -3.77 -1.72 13.84
C LEU A 228 -2.75 -0.61 13.55
N SER A 229 -2.31 -0.45 12.30
CA SER A 229 -1.25 0.53 12.00
C SER A 229 -1.73 1.97 12.02
N PHE A 230 -2.95 2.20 11.54
CA PHE A 230 -3.53 3.52 11.35
C PHE A 230 -4.86 3.65 12.11
N PRO A 231 -4.85 3.64 13.45
CA PRO A 231 -6.02 4.02 14.24
C PRO A 231 -6.39 5.48 13.99
N ARG A 232 -7.58 5.88 14.47
CA ARG A 232 -7.93 7.30 14.59
C ARG A 232 -6.84 8.01 15.39
N ASP A 233 -6.50 9.23 14.96
CA ASP A 233 -5.48 10.07 15.59
C ASP A 233 -4.07 9.45 15.65
N ASN A 234 -3.73 8.57 14.70
CA ASN A 234 -2.37 8.02 14.64
C ASN A 234 -1.31 9.13 14.45
N PRO A 235 -0.11 9.00 15.07
CA PRO A 235 0.90 10.06 15.05
C PRO A 235 1.44 10.46 13.68
N GLN A 236 1.24 9.63 12.64
CA GLN A 236 1.67 9.93 11.28
C GLN A 236 0.69 10.85 10.55
N GLY A 237 -0.54 11.01 11.05
CA GLY A 237 -1.59 11.78 10.39
C GLY A 237 -2.18 11.08 9.16
N ILE A 238 -1.96 9.78 9.01
CA ILE A 238 -2.58 8.97 7.95
C ILE A 238 -4.07 8.78 8.26
N SER A 239 -4.89 8.69 7.21
CA SER A 239 -6.33 8.40 7.35
C SER A 239 -6.56 7.13 8.18
N TYR A 240 -7.69 7.05 8.88
CA TYR A 240 -8.07 5.85 9.60
C TYR A 240 -8.28 4.66 8.63
N GLU A 241 -7.57 3.56 8.86
CA GLU A 241 -7.63 2.36 8.01
C GLU A 241 -7.90 1.10 8.87
N PRO A 242 -9.16 0.80 9.24
CA PRO A 242 -9.50 -0.35 10.10
C PRO A 242 -9.10 -1.72 9.52
N TRP A 243 -8.88 -1.79 8.22
CA TRP A 243 -8.47 -3.00 7.53
C TRP A 243 -6.96 -3.24 7.55
N HIS A 244 -6.11 -2.26 7.87
CA HIS A 244 -4.65 -2.34 7.72
C HIS A 244 -3.96 -2.70 9.04
N TRP A 245 -3.40 -3.90 9.10
CA TRP A 245 -2.76 -4.46 10.30
C TRP A 245 -1.30 -4.76 10.02
N ARG A 246 -0.41 -4.49 10.99
CA ARG A 246 1.01 -4.82 10.90
C ARG A 246 1.46 -5.79 11.95
N PHE A 247 2.43 -6.63 11.57
CA PHE A 247 3.13 -7.54 12.45
C PHE A 247 4.28 -6.83 13.18
N VAL A 248 4.35 -7.01 14.50
CA VAL A 248 5.38 -6.44 15.41
C VAL A 248 5.91 -7.51 16.37
N GLY A 249 6.10 -8.74 15.88
CA GLY A 249 6.41 -9.91 16.71
C GLY A 249 7.86 -10.37 16.72
N ASP A 250 8.78 -9.62 16.10
CA ASP A 250 10.22 -9.90 16.13
C ASP A 250 11.05 -8.60 16.17
N THR A 251 12.36 -8.73 16.42
CA THR A 251 13.26 -7.56 16.52
C THR A 251 13.26 -6.73 15.23
N LYS A 252 13.23 -7.37 14.06
CA LYS A 252 13.31 -6.66 12.78
C LYS A 252 12.05 -5.84 12.51
N SER A 253 10.87 -6.39 12.78
CA SER A 253 9.59 -5.66 12.70
C SER A 253 9.51 -4.54 13.73
N LEU A 254 9.94 -4.78 14.99
CA LEU A 254 10.00 -3.72 16.00
C LEU A 254 10.93 -2.58 15.58
N GLU A 255 12.13 -2.88 15.06
CA GLU A 255 13.02 -1.86 14.53
C GLU A 255 12.40 -1.12 13.34
N THR A 256 11.69 -1.83 12.46
CA THR A 256 11.01 -1.24 11.30
C THR A 256 9.96 -0.21 11.70
N PHE A 257 9.18 -0.47 12.77
CA PHE A 257 8.03 0.38 13.11
C PHE A 257 8.26 1.35 14.27
N TYR A 258 9.22 1.07 15.16
CA TYR A 258 9.39 1.79 16.42
C TYR A 258 10.77 2.43 16.62
N LYS A 259 11.79 2.07 15.83
CA LYS A 259 13.12 2.68 15.96
C LYS A 259 13.04 4.18 15.71
N GLY A 260 13.61 4.96 16.63
CA GLY A 260 13.61 6.43 16.55
C GLY A 260 12.31 7.12 16.98
N LYS A 261 11.24 6.39 17.31
CA LYS A 261 10.03 6.98 17.92
C LYS A 261 10.26 7.14 19.42
N LYS A 262 10.11 8.36 19.94
CA LYS A 262 10.02 8.59 21.40
C LYS A 262 8.73 7.95 21.89
N LEU A 263 8.82 6.74 22.45
CA LEU A 263 7.67 6.07 23.03
C LEU A 263 7.31 6.76 24.35
N THR A 264 6.18 7.47 24.37
CA THR A 264 5.45 7.69 25.62
C THR A 264 4.76 6.36 25.95
N PRO A 265 5.04 5.71 27.09
CA PRO A 265 4.36 4.47 27.44
C PRO A 265 2.85 4.69 27.50
N SER A 266 2.09 3.84 26.83
CA SER A 266 0.63 3.81 26.97
C SER A 266 0.29 3.42 28.41
N PRO A 267 -0.69 4.06 29.06
CA PRO A 267 -1.08 3.69 30.42
C PRO A 267 -1.49 2.21 30.45
N PRO A 268 -1.17 1.47 31.53
CA PRO A 268 -1.58 0.08 31.67
C PRO A 268 -3.11 -0.01 31.60
N PRO A 269 -3.67 -1.12 31.07
CA PRO A 269 -5.10 -1.36 31.14
C PRO A 269 -5.55 -1.31 32.61
N PRO A 270 -6.78 -0.83 32.91
CA PRO A 270 -7.27 -0.79 34.28
C PRO A 270 -7.19 -2.19 34.87
N SER A 271 -6.54 -2.30 36.03
CA SER A 271 -6.51 -3.53 36.80
C SER A 271 -7.94 -3.83 37.26
N GLU A 272 -8.60 -4.79 36.63
CA GLU A 272 -9.76 -5.45 37.21
C GLU A 272 -9.27 -6.20 38.45
N THR A 273 -9.39 -5.56 39.60
CA THR A 273 -9.30 -6.24 40.89
C THR A 273 -10.56 -7.10 41.01
N PRO A 274 -10.44 -8.43 41.13
CA PRO A 274 -11.59 -9.25 41.45
C PRO A 274 -12.07 -8.80 42.83
N LYS A 275 -13.31 -8.32 42.91
CA LYS A 275 -14.00 -8.24 44.19
C LYS A 275 -14.22 -9.67 44.65
N PHE A 276 -13.30 -10.18 45.45
CA PHE A 276 -13.64 -11.24 46.39
C PHE A 276 -14.58 -10.60 47.41
N GLU A 277 -15.87 -10.77 47.18
CA GLU A 277 -16.88 -10.58 48.21
C GLU A 277 -16.65 -11.71 49.22
N ASP A 278 -15.93 -11.38 50.31
CA ASP A 278 -15.88 -12.21 51.49
C ASP A 278 -17.29 -12.25 52.12
N GLU A 279 -17.77 -13.48 52.30
CA GLU A 279 -18.93 -13.91 53.10
C GLU A 279 -19.07 -13.15 54.43
N VAL A 280 -20.30 -12.76 54.79
CA VAL A 280 -21.02 -13.20 56.02
C VAL A 280 -22.52 -13.23 55.76
#